data_AF-A0A9W4WQP8-F1
#
_entry.id   AF-A0A9W4WQP8-F1
#
_cell.length_a   1.000
_cell.length_b   1.000
_cell.length_c   1.000
_cell.angle_alpha   90.00
_cell.angle_beta   90.00
_cell.angle_gamma   90.00
#
_symmetry.space_group_name_H-M   'P 1'
#
loop_
_entity.id
_entity.type
_entity.pdbx_description
1 polymer ?
#
loop_
_entity_poly.entity_id
_entity_poly.type
_entity_poly.pdbx_seq_one_letter_code
_entity_poly.pdbx_strand_id
1 'polypeptide(L)'
;MKLSGQSIQNHPVVENLIELRIVLEKLKPLEQKLKYQIDKLIRATIVDNNDDIKLNSNNNISGNSLTLSDPLSFKPNPRNLVTKFDETNNDAEVGLNTGVYKAPKLAPVHFEEDKDVKSKREQEESRLSSRASKSRLIKDLIDEYDDRPEESRVIGSTNNIPDNQNNDDIELEERLRYEEENFIRLNLSKKDLKKLKKSKRFEDEFENLNDFSSIATLHQDVEASEKERTSVLGRRNARRGLSYQDMSDGDDEALSSKRDGNKNGLFNGLISDPSQIKKRKNKFNMTKKNLKRQKRK
;
A
#
# COMPACT_ATOMS: atom_id res chain seq x y z
N MET A 1 41.70 -52.22 22.53
CA MET A 1 41.46 -53.68 22.61
C MET A 1 42.56 -54.39 21.86
N LYS A 2 43.62 -54.80 22.56
CA LYS A 2 44.61 -55.73 22.00
C LYS A 2 43.95 -57.11 22.00
N LEU A 3 44.09 -57.81 20.88
CA LEU A 3 43.41 -59.04 20.52
C LEU A 3 43.66 -60.16 21.55
N SER A 4 42.74 -60.37 22.48
CA SER A 4 42.73 -61.52 23.40
C SER A 4 42.07 -62.76 22.77
N GLY A 5 42.17 -62.94 21.44
CA GLY A 5 41.67 -64.11 20.71
C GLY A 5 40.17 -64.44 20.85
N GLN A 6 39.39 -63.60 21.54
CA GLN A 6 37.99 -63.83 21.84
C GLN A 6 37.09 -63.29 20.72
N SER A 7 35.98 -64.01 20.46
CA SER A 7 34.98 -63.61 19.47
C SER A 7 34.30 -62.30 19.85
N ILE A 8 34.16 -61.40 18.88
CA ILE A 8 33.67 -60.02 19.06
C ILE A 8 32.15 -59.94 18.83
N GLN A 9 31.51 -61.00 18.34
CA GLN A 9 30.15 -60.97 17.77
C GLN A 9 29.06 -60.45 18.72
N ASN A 10 29.18 -60.67 20.03
CA ASN A 10 28.17 -60.27 21.02
C ASN A 10 28.74 -59.31 22.08
N HIS A 11 29.84 -58.63 21.79
CA HIS A 11 30.44 -57.71 22.75
C HIS A 11 29.68 -56.37 22.74
N PRO A 12 29.32 -55.78 23.90
CA PRO A 12 28.55 -54.52 23.98
C PRO A 12 29.24 -53.34 23.29
N VAL A 13 30.56 -53.42 23.09
CA VAL A 13 31.32 -52.42 22.31
C VAL A 13 30.85 -52.34 20.86
N VAL A 14 30.41 -53.44 20.25
CA VAL A 14 29.90 -53.43 18.87
C VAL A 14 28.62 -52.61 18.79
N GLU A 15 27.72 -52.79 19.76
CA GLU A 15 26.47 -52.01 19.86
C GLU A 15 26.76 -50.52 20.08
N ASN A 16 27.65 -50.18 21.01
CA ASN A 16 28.08 -48.80 21.24
C ASN A 16 28.71 -48.16 19.99
N LEU A 17 29.50 -48.91 19.22
CA LEU A 17 30.12 -48.40 17.98
C LEU A 17 29.08 -48.18 16.87
N ILE A 18 28.07 -49.06 16.77
CA ILE A 18 26.95 -48.90 15.85
C ILE A 18 26.14 -47.65 16.23
N GLU A 19 25.84 -47.47 17.52
CA GLU A 19 25.14 -46.31 18.04
C GLU A 19 25.90 -45.01 17.71
N LEU A 20 27.19 -44.94 18.06
CA LEU A 20 28.03 -43.78 17.75
C LEU A 20 28.08 -43.49 16.25
N ARG A 21 28.16 -44.53 15.40
CA ARG A 21 28.14 -44.36 13.94
C ARG A 21 26.82 -43.77 13.46
N ILE A 22 25.70 -44.27 13.96
CA ILE A 22 24.36 -43.77 13.61
C ILE A 22 24.23 -42.31 14.05
N VAL A 23 24.64 -41.97 15.27
CA VAL A 23 24.61 -40.59 15.79
C VAL A 23 25.43 -39.67 14.89
N LEU A 24 26.66 -40.05 14.53
CA LEU A 24 27.49 -39.25 13.62
C LEU A 24 26.86 -39.09 12.23
N GLU A 25 26.26 -40.16 11.68
CA GLU A 25 25.59 -40.10 10.38
C GLU A 25 24.36 -39.18 10.38
N LYS A 26 23.60 -39.16 11.48
CA LYS A 26 22.47 -38.24 11.67
C LYS A 26 22.90 -36.79 11.96
N LEU A 27 24.06 -36.58 12.57
CA LEU A 27 24.61 -35.25 12.83
C LEU A 27 25.24 -34.59 11.58
N LYS A 28 25.77 -35.36 10.62
CA LYS A 28 26.37 -34.82 9.37
C LYS A 28 25.54 -33.75 8.65
N PRO A 29 24.22 -33.93 8.40
CA PRO A 29 23.43 -32.89 7.74
C PRO A 29 23.27 -31.62 8.59
N LEU A 30 23.25 -31.73 9.92
CA LEU A 30 23.22 -30.56 10.82
C LEU A 30 24.57 -29.84 10.79
N GLU A 31 25.67 -30.57 10.83
CA GLU A 31 27.02 -30.04 10.67
C GLU A 31 27.16 -29.27 9.35
N GLN A 32 26.65 -29.81 8.23
CA GLN A 32 26.65 -29.12 6.93
C GLN A 32 25.84 -27.81 6.93
N LYS A 33 24.67 -27.78 7.58
CA LYS A 33 23.85 -26.57 7.71
C LYS A 33 24.53 -25.51 8.58
N LEU A 34 25.18 -25.93 9.66
CA LEU A 34 25.84 -25.05 10.62
C LEU A 34 27.26 -24.65 10.18
N LYS A 35 27.89 -25.39 9.25
CA LYS A 35 29.24 -25.14 8.76
C LYS A 35 29.43 -23.69 8.33
N TYR A 36 28.47 -23.11 7.62
CA TYR A 36 28.56 -21.70 7.22
C TYR A 36 28.57 -20.75 8.42
N GLN A 37 27.73 -20.99 9.42
CA GLN A 37 27.66 -20.16 10.62
C GLN A 37 28.94 -20.29 11.45
N ILE A 38 29.47 -21.50 11.59
CA ILE A 38 30.75 -21.78 12.26
C ILE A 38 31.90 -21.11 11.50
N ASP A 39 32.01 -21.32 10.19
CA ASP A 39 33.03 -20.70 9.34
C ASP A 39 32.94 -19.17 9.39
N LYS A 40 31.72 -18.60 9.46
CA LYS A 40 31.48 -17.16 9.59
C LYS A 40 31.97 -16.64 10.95
N LEU A 41 31.66 -17.34 12.04
CA LEU A 41 32.11 -16.95 13.39
C LEU A 41 33.64 -17.09 13.53
N ILE A 42 34.23 -18.17 13.00
CA ILE A 42 35.68 -18.34 12.94
C ILE A 42 36.31 -17.17 12.16
N ARG A 43 35.77 -16.81 10.99
CA ARG A 43 36.27 -15.66 10.22
C ARG A 43 36.13 -14.35 10.98
N ALA A 44 35.01 -14.11 11.66
CA ALA A 44 34.81 -12.91 12.47
C ALA A 44 35.86 -12.83 13.60
N THR A 45 36.05 -13.92 14.36
CA THR A 45 37.07 -13.97 15.43
C THR A 45 38.50 -13.83 14.90
N ILE A 46 38.84 -14.41 13.74
CA ILE A 46 40.16 -14.25 13.12
C ILE A 46 40.35 -12.81 12.66
N VAL A 47 39.33 -12.15 12.10
CA VAL A 47 39.42 -10.75 11.67
C VAL A 47 39.57 -9.82 12.87
N ASP A 48 38.77 -10.00 13.93
CA ASP A 48 38.82 -9.17 15.14
C ASP A 48 40.14 -9.32 15.93
N ASN A 49 40.82 -10.46 15.83
CA ASN A 49 42.14 -10.67 16.45
C ASN A 49 43.33 -10.26 15.56
N ASN A 50 43.11 -9.96 14.27
CA ASN A 50 44.17 -9.67 13.30
C ASN A 50 44.07 -8.24 12.73
N ASP A 51 43.77 -7.25 13.57
CA ASP A 51 43.94 -5.84 13.17
C ASP A 51 45.42 -5.46 12.92
N ASP A 52 46.38 -6.31 13.31
CA ASP A 52 47.81 -6.07 13.13
C ASP A 52 48.47 -6.76 11.92
N ILE A 53 47.77 -7.64 11.18
CA ILE A 53 48.37 -8.38 10.04
C ILE A 53 47.54 -8.18 8.76
N LYS A 54 47.44 -6.92 8.31
CA LYS A 54 46.91 -6.56 6.97
C LYS A 54 48.01 -6.16 6.01
N LEU A 55 49.12 -6.91 5.96
CA LEU A 55 50.15 -6.75 4.95
C LEU A 55 50.59 -8.13 4.46
N ASN A 56 50.21 -8.46 3.23
CA ASN A 56 50.61 -9.65 2.44
C ASN A 56 49.76 -10.93 2.61
N SER A 57 48.58 -10.93 2.01
CA SER A 57 48.10 -12.15 1.35
C SER A 57 47.44 -11.79 0.03
N ASN A 58 48.25 -11.80 -1.03
CA ASN A 58 47.80 -11.84 -2.42
C ASN A 58 47.12 -13.19 -2.67
N ASN A 59 45.92 -13.37 -2.13
CA ASN A 59 45.07 -14.50 -2.42
C ASN A 59 43.81 -13.99 -3.11
N ASN A 60 43.88 -14.03 -4.45
CA ASN A 60 42.75 -13.98 -5.37
C ASN A 60 41.76 -15.12 -5.06
N ILE A 61 40.96 -14.99 -4.00
CA ILE A 61 39.75 -15.79 -3.81
C ILE A 61 38.55 -14.84 -3.93
N SER A 62 38.02 -14.85 -5.16
CA SER A 62 36.60 -14.76 -5.52
C SER A 62 35.71 -13.93 -4.59
N GLY A 63 35.44 -12.70 -5.04
CA GLY A 63 34.57 -11.75 -4.37
C GLY A 63 33.12 -12.20 -4.29
N ASN A 64 32.55 -12.06 -3.09
CA ASN A 64 31.23 -11.46 -2.85
C ASN A 64 30.79 -11.50 -1.36
N SER A 65 31.68 -11.86 -0.42
CA SER A 65 31.31 -12.06 0.99
C SER A 65 32.18 -11.27 1.97
N LEU A 66 32.68 -10.09 1.57
CA LEU A 66 33.47 -9.20 2.44
C LEU A 66 32.73 -7.89 2.78
N THR A 67 31.55 -7.65 2.21
CA THR A 67 30.79 -6.40 2.42
C THR A 67 29.71 -6.49 3.49
N LEU A 68 29.58 -7.63 4.18
CA LEU A 68 28.51 -7.85 5.19
C LEU A 68 28.99 -7.71 6.64
N SER A 69 30.27 -7.43 6.88
CA SER A 69 30.87 -7.46 8.23
C SER A 69 31.46 -6.13 8.70
N ASP A 70 31.45 -5.07 7.89
CA ASP A 70 31.85 -3.73 8.33
C ASP A 70 30.63 -2.80 8.34
N PRO A 71 30.05 -2.50 9.52
CA PRO A 71 28.89 -1.60 9.64
C PRO A 71 29.21 -0.16 9.20
N LEU A 72 30.49 0.20 9.02
CA LEU A 72 30.93 1.50 8.50
C LEU A 72 31.20 1.50 6.98
N SER A 73 31.15 0.33 6.33
CA SER A 73 31.35 0.19 4.89
C SER A 73 30.13 0.58 4.05
N PHE A 74 28.97 0.80 4.69
CA PHE A 74 27.75 1.31 4.06
C PHE A 74 27.86 2.82 3.78
N LYS A 75 28.80 3.21 2.92
CA LYS A 75 28.78 4.53 2.29
C LYS A 75 27.61 4.56 1.28
N PRO A 76 26.83 5.65 1.19
CA PRO A 76 25.80 5.77 0.17
C PRO A 76 26.46 5.59 -1.20
N ASN A 77 25.96 4.65 -2.00
CA ASN A 77 26.53 4.35 -3.32
C ASN A 77 25.95 5.35 -4.34
N PRO A 78 26.70 6.36 -4.80
CA PRO A 78 26.19 7.39 -5.71
C PRO A 78 25.80 6.81 -7.07
N ARG A 79 26.28 5.62 -7.42
CA ARG A 79 25.86 4.90 -8.63
C ARG A 79 24.42 4.39 -8.58
N ASN A 80 23.81 4.25 -7.40
CA ASN A 80 22.38 3.90 -7.29
C ASN A 80 21.45 5.11 -7.54
N LEU A 81 21.95 6.33 -7.37
CA LEU A 81 21.25 7.56 -7.75
C LEU A 81 21.32 7.80 -9.26
N VAL A 82 22.36 7.27 -9.92
CA VAL A 82 22.42 7.16 -11.37
C VAL A 82 21.59 5.95 -11.78
N THR A 83 20.28 6.16 -11.93
CA THR A 83 19.39 5.21 -12.60
C THR A 83 20.08 4.68 -13.86
N LYS A 84 20.23 3.36 -13.97
CA LYS A 84 20.79 2.67 -15.14
C LYS A 84 20.00 3.04 -16.40
N PHE A 85 20.37 4.15 -17.02
CA PHE A 85 19.89 4.58 -18.33
C PHE A 85 20.91 4.34 -19.44
N ASP A 86 22.08 3.78 -19.09
CA ASP A 86 23.07 3.39 -20.09
C ASP A 86 23.27 1.88 -20.04
N GLU A 87 23.07 1.28 -21.23
CA GLU A 87 23.37 -0.10 -21.63
C GLU A 87 22.30 -1.17 -21.33
N THR A 88 21.24 -1.17 -22.14
CA THR A 88 20.95 -2.30 -23.05
C THR A 88 20.11 -1.81 -24.23
N ASN A 89 20.72 -1.72 -25.41
CA ASN A 89 20.00 -1.65 -26.68
C ASN A 89 19.24 -2.98 -26.89
N ASN A 90 17.91 -2.93 -27.02
CA ASN A 90 17.14 -3.57 -28.08
C ASN A 90 15.64 -3.24 -27.91
N ASP A 91 15.14 -2.44 -28.86
CA ASP A 91 13.75 -2.25 -29.29
C ASP A 91 12.69 -1.85 -28.26
N ALA A 92 12.61 -0.54 -27.99
CA ALA A 92 11.35 0.19 -27.97
C ALA A 92 11.62 1.71 -27.99
N GLU A 93 11.14 2.40 -29.02
CA GLU A 93 11.14 3.86 -29.14
C GLU A 93 10.70 4.57 -27.85
N VAL A 94 11.60 5.26 -27.16
CA VAL A 94 11.22 6.27 -26.16
C VAL A 94 12.16 7.47 -26.25
N GLY A 95 11.63 8.56 -26.79
CA GLY A 95 12.35 9.81 -27.00
C GLY A 95 12.98 10.41 -25.72
N LEU A 96 14.25 10.79 -25.89
CA LEU A 96 14.94 11.95 -25.34
C LEU A 96 14.33 12.48 -24.02
N ASN A 97 14.91 12.11 -22.88
CA ASN A 97 14.61 12.74 -21.61
C ASN A 97 15.49 13.98 -21.43
N THR A 98 15.05 15.10 -22.01
CA THR A 98 15.34 16.42 -21.41
C THR A 98 14.62 16.47 -20.05
N GLY A 99 15.11 17.24 -19.07
CA GLY A 99 14.52 17.39 -17.72
C GLY A 99 13.12 18.05 -17.68
N VAL A 100 12.30 17.79 -18.68
CA VAL A 100 10.96 18.32 -18.90
C VAL A 100 9.96 17.37 -18.28
N TYR A 101 9.15 17.90 -17.37
CA TYR A 101 8.05 17.18 -16.74
C TYR A 101 7.11 16.58 -17.79
N LYS A 102 6.90 15.25 -17.71
CA LYS A 102 5.95 14.51 -18.55
C LYS A 102 4.69 14.23 -17.73
N ALA A 103 3.58 14.87 -18.08
CA ALA A 103 2.30 14.64 -17.43
C ALA A 103 1.83 13.17 -17.62
N PRO A 104 1.07 12.61 -16.67
CA PRO A 104 0.54 11.26 -16.79
C PRO A 104 -0.31 11.09 -18.05
N LYS A 105 -0.05 10.05 -18.83
CA LYS A 105 -0.88 9.71 -19.99
C LYS A 105 -2.16 9.04 -19.50
N LEU A 106 -3.25 9.78 -19.46
CA LEU A 106 -4.58 9.27 -19.15
C LEU A 106 -5.10 8.47 -20.35
N ALA A 107 -5.52 7.23 -20.13
CA ALA A 107 -6.21 6.45 -21.15
C ALA A 107 -7.56 7.10 -21.47
N PRO A 108 -8.01 7.15 -22.74
CA PRO A 108 -9.35 7.62 -23.07
C PRO A 108 -10.39 6.76 -22.34
N VAL A 109 -11.20 7.39 -21.49
CA VAL A 109 -12.35 6.75 -20.84
C VAL A 109 -13.59 7.12 -21.65
N HIS A 110 -14.48 6.15 -21.87
CA HIS A 110 -15.75 6.40 -22.54
C HIS A 110 -16.54 7.47 -21.78
N PHE A 111 -16.80 8.61 -22.43
CA PHE A 111 -17.61 9.68 -21.88
C PHE A 111 -19.02 9.54 -22.44
N GLU A 112 -19.98 9.32 -21.56
CA GLU A 112 -21.39 9.29 -21.94
C GLU A 112 -21.94 10.73 -21.94
N GLU A 113 -22.22 11.24 -23.14
CA GLU A 113 -22.57 12.64 -23.38
C GLU A 113 -23.96 13.02 -22.82
N ASP A 114 -24.88 12.05 -22.71
CA ASP A 114 -26.28 12.26 -22.30
C ASP A 114 -26.60 11.92 -20.85
N LYS A 115 -25.60 11.60 -20.03
CA LYS A 115 -25.84 11.31 -18.61
C LYS A 115 -26.18 12.58 -17.82
N ASP A 116 -27.36 12.58 -17.21
CA ASP A 116 -27.80 13.57 -16.22
C ASP A 116 -26.73 13.83 -15.14
N VAL A 117 -26.65 15.06 -14.63
CA VAL A 117 -25.72 15.41 -13.54
C VAL A 117 -25.92 14.52 -12.30
N LYS A 118 -27.15 14.03 -12.10
CA LYS A 118 -27.46 13.07 -11.03
C LYS A 118 -26.86 11.69 -11.31
N SER A 119 -27.01 11.14 -12.51
CA SER A 119 -26.47 9.81 -12.84
C SER A 119 -24.93 9.82 -12.89
N LYS A 120 -24.30 10.94 -13.24
CA LYS A 120 -22.85 11.12 -13.11
C LYS A 120 -22.37 11.02 -11.66
N ARG A 121 -23.07 11.67 -10.72
CA ARG A 121 -22.74 11.60 -9.28
C ARG A 121 -22.94 10.19 -8.73
N GLU A 122 -24.03 9.52 -9.06
CA GLU A 122 -24.29 8.15 -8.62
C GLU A 122 -23.23 7.17 -9.15
N GLN A 123 -22.76 7.37 -10.39
CA GLN A 123 -21.67 6.60 -10.95
C GLN A 123 -20.32 6.88 -10.26
N GLU A 124 -20.07 8.12 -9.84
CA GLU A 124 -18.90 8.48 -9.03
C GLU A 124 -18.98 7.88 -7.63
N GLU A 125 -20.14 7.98 -6.97
CA GLU A 125 -20.39 7.41 -5.64
C GLU A 125 -20.26 5.89 -5.63
N SER A 126 -20.79 5.18 -6.64
CA SER A 126 -20.60 3.72 -6.78
C SER A 126 -19.14 3.33 -7.03
N ARG A 127 -18.38 4.13 -7.78
CA ARG A 127 -16.92 3.93 -7.94
C ARG A 127 -16.17 4.15 -6.64
N LEU A 128 -16.51 5.20 -5.89
CA LEU A 128 -15.92 5.49 -4.59
C LEU A 128 -16.26 4.39 -3.57
N SER A 129 -17.53 3.95 -3.56
CA SER A 129 -18.01 2.86 -2.71
C SER A 129 -17.32 1.55 -3.02
N SER A 130 -17.19 1.17 -4.30
CA SER A 130 -16.49 -0.07 -4.69
C SER A 130 -14.99 0.00 -4.42
N ARG A 131 -14.37 1.19 -4.53
CA ARG A 131 -12.97 1.39 -4.15
C ARG A 131 -12.77 1.28 -2.64
N ALA A 132 -13.69 1.83 -1.86
CA ALA A 132 -13.62 1.77 -0.42
C ALA A 132 -13.92 0.37 0.12
N SER A 133 -14.90 -0.36 -0.43
CA SER A 133 -15.15 -1.75 -0.04
C SER A 133 -13.98 -2.67 -0.33
N LYS A 134 -13.12 -2.29 -1.30
CA LYS A 134 -11.85 -2.98 -1.61
C LYS A 134 -10.70 -2.56 -0.69
N SER A 135 -10.85 -1.51 0.11
CA SER A 135 -9.82 -1.09 1.05
C SER A 135 -9.69 -2.13 2.17
N ARG A 136 -8.45 -2.41 2.57
CA ARG A 136 -8.15 -3.39 3.61
C ARG A 136 -8.91 -3.14 4.91
N LEU A 137 -8.95 -1.89 5.38
CA LEU A 137 -9.62 -1.55 6.63
C LEU A 137 -11.10 -1.92 6.62
N ILE A 138 -11.80 -1.67 5.51
CA ILE A 138 -13.22 -2.01 5.39
C ILE A 138 -13.40 -3.52 5.31
N LYS A 139 -12.51 -4.23 4.60
CA LYS A 139 -12.53 -5.69 4.56
C LYS A 139 -12.32 -6.29 5.96
N ASP A 140 -11.29 -5.86 6.69
CA ASP A 140 -10.99 -6.33 8.05
C ASP A 140 -12.19 -6.07 9.01
N LEU A 141 -12.85 -4.91 8.88
CA LEU A 141 -14.08 -4.63 9.63
C LEU A 141 -15.23 -5.56 9.23
N ILE A 142 -15.45 -5.80 7.92
CA ILE A 142 -16.49 -6.72 7.46
C ILE A 142 -16.22 -8.12 8.02
N ASP A 143 -14.98 -8.59 7.97
CA ASP A 143 -14.60 -9.92 8.46
C ASP A 143 -14.77 -10.06 9.99
N GLU A 144 -14.62 -8.99 10.77
CA GLU A 144 -14.86 -9.00 12.22
C GLU A 144 -16.36 -9.04 12.59
N TYR A 145 -17.21 -8.37 11.79
CA TYR A 145 -18.65 -8.28 12.05
C TYR A 145 -19.48 -9.33 11.29
N ASP A 146 -18.91 -10.05 10.33
CA ASP A 146 -19.59 -11.10 9.57
C ASP A 146 -19.36 -12.47 10.24
N ASP A 147 -20.44 -13.20 10.51
CA ASP A 147 -20.38 -14.55 11.12
C ASP A 147 -20.07 -15.66 10.08
N ARG A 148 -19.85 -15.28 8.81
CA ARG A 148 -19.57 -16.24 7.74
C ARG A 148 -18.15 -16.80 7.91
N PRO A 149 -17.96 -18.12 7.77
CA PRO A 149 -16.64 -18.70 7.86
C PRO A 149 -15.74 -18.21 6.72
N GLU A 150 -14.50 -17.87 7.04
CA GLU A 150 -13.47 -17.53 6.06
C GLU A 150 -12.96 -18.79 5.33
N GLU A 151 -12.66 -18.64 4.04
CA GLU A 151 -12.00 -19.69 3.27
C GLU A 151 -10.49 -19.58 3.49
N SER A 152 -9.94 -20.42 4.37
CA SER A 152 -8.50 -20.55 4.56
C SER A 152 -7.95 -21.71 3.72
N ARG A 153 -6.79 -21.49 3.11
CA ARG A 153 -6.11 -22.53 2.33
C ARG A 153 -5.39 -23.50 3.27
N VAL A 154 -5.34 -24.77 2.89
CA VAL A 154 -4.62 -25.79 3.67
C VAL A 154 -3.13 -25.48 3.69
N ILE A 155 -2.60 -25.17 4.88
CA ILE A 155 -1.17 -25.02 5.16
C ILE A 155 -0.42 -26.27 4.64
N GLY A 156 0.51 -26.07 3.70
CA GLY A 156 1.32 -27.13 3.11
C GLY A 156 0.92 -27.55 1.70
N SER A 157 -0.13 -26.96 1.10
CA SER A 157 -0.33 -27.03 -0.35
C SER A 157 0.89 -26.44 -1.07
N THR A 158 1.20 -26.92 -2.29
CA THR A 158 2.42 -26.60 -3.06
C THR A 158 2.65 -25.10 -3.33
N ASN A 159 1.65 -24.31 -3.00
CA ASN A 159 1.59 -22.87 -3.05
C ASN A 159 1.79 -22.30 -1.64
N ASN A 160 3.04 -22.19 -1.18
CA ASN A 160 3.41 -21.33 -0.05
C ASN A 160 3.31 -19.85 -0.48
N ILE A 161 2.11 -19.41 -0.86
CA ILE A 161 1.80 -17.99 -1.05
C ILE A 161 1.24 -17.54 0.31
N PRO A 162 1.87 -16.55 0.97
CA PRO A 162 1.30 -15.98 2.18
C PRO A 162 -0.06 -15.36 1.85
N ASP A 163 -1.06 -15.57 2.71
CA ASP A 163 -2.46 -15.12 2.58
C ASP A 163 -2.65 -13.58 2.44
N ASN A 164 -1.57 -12.83 2.24
CA ASN A 164 -1.52 -11.37 2.27
C ASN A 164 -1.54 -10.72 0.87
N GLN A 165 -1.89 -11.48 -0.18
CA GLN A 165 -1.98 -10.99 -1.56
C GLN A 165 -3.41 -11.05 -2.12
N ASN A 166 -4.37 -10.55 -1.34
CA ASN A 166 -5.80 -10.56 -1.68
C ASN A 166 -6.09 -10.16 -3.15
N ASN A 167 -5.48 -9.10 -3.68
CA ASN A 167 -5.79 -8.65 -5.04
C ASN A 167 -5.19 -9.55 -6.13
N ASP A 168 -3.94 -9.98 -5.97
CA ASP A 168 -3.26 -10.83 -6.95
C ASP A 168 -3.84 -12.27 -6.93
N ASP A 169 -4.27 -12.74 -5.77
CA ASP A 169 -4.96 -14.02 -5.61
C ASP A 169 -6.36 -13.98 -6.26
N ILE A 170 -7.13 -12.91 -6.06
CA ILE A 170 -8.43 -12.72 -6.73
C ILE A 170 -8.26 -12.72 -8.26
N GLU A 171 -7.28 -11.97 -8.79
CA GLU A 171 -6.99 -11.97 -10.24
C GLU A 171 -6.65 -13.37 -10.78
N LEU A 172 -5.95 -14.18 -9.97
CA LEU A 172 -5.57 -15.53 -10.33
C LEU A 172 -6.77 -16.49 -10.31
N GLU A 173 -7.63 -16.38 -9.31
CA GLU A 173 -8.87 -17.15 -9.19
C GLU A 173 -9.86 -16.82 -10.31
N GLU A 174 -10.04 -15.54 -10.65
CA GLU A 174 -10.87 -15.13 -11.78
C GLU A 174 -10.35 -15.71 -13.10
N ARG A 175 -9.02 -15.73 -13.29
CA ARG A 175 -8.41 -16.38 -14.46
C ARG A 175 -8.71 -17.88 -14.46
N LEU A 176 -8.47 -18.58 -13.35
CA LEU A 176 -8.72 -20.02 -13.24
C LEU A 176 -10.17 -20.35 -13.56
N ARG A 177 -11.11 -19.58 -12.99
CA ARG A 177 -12.54 -19.71 -13.26
C ARG A 177 -12.86 -19.56 -14.74
N TYR A 178 -12.31 -18.55 -15.41
CA TYR A 178 -12.50 -18.37 -16.84
C TYR A 178 -11.91 -19.53 -17.67
N GLU A 179 -10.72 -20.02 -17.30
CA GLU A 179 -10.08 -21.16 -17.98
C GLU A 179 -10.90 -22.44 -17.82
N GLU A 180 -11.49 -22.67 -16.65
CA GLU A 180 -12.34 -23.84 -16.35
C GLU A 180 -13.69 -23.76 -17.05
N GLU A 181 -14.35 -22.60 -17.01
CA GLU A 181 -15.64 -22.38 -17.68
C GLU A 181 -15.53 -22.50 -19.21
N ASN A 182 -14.44 -21.99 -19.79
CA ASN A 182 -14.23 -21.99 -21.24
C ASN A 182 -13.31 -23.10 -21.74
N PHE A 183 -12.75 -23.93 -20.85
CA PHE A 183 -11.80 -25.00 -21.15
C PHE A 183 -10.61 -24.57 -22.03
N ILE A 184 -10.12 -23.34 -21.87
CA ILE A 184 -9.02 -22.76 -22.67
C ILE A 184 -8.01 -22.11 -21.73
N ARG A 185 -6.71 -22.38 -21.94
CA ARG A 185 -5.62 -21.74 -21.18
C ARG A 185 -5.32 -20.33 -21.68
N LEU A 186 -5.18 -19.37 -20.76
CA LEU A 186 -4.76 -18.01 -21.07
C LEU A 186 -3.24 -17.88 -20.98
N ASN A 187 -2.61 -17.41 -22.06
CA ASN A 187 -1.16 -17.16 -22.06
C ASN A 187 -0.83 -15.92 -21.20
N LEU A 188 0.19 -16.03 -20.35
CA LEU A 188 0.65 -14.93 -19.52
C LEU A 188 1.59 -13.99 -20.28
N SER A 189 1.41 -12.69 -20.10
CA SER A 189 2.36 -11.70 -20.60
C SER A 189 3.68 -11.78 -19.82
N LYS A 190 4.80 -11.38 -20.46
CA LYS A 190 6.11 -11.27 -19.80
C LYS A 190 6.06 -10.38 -18.55
N LYS A 191 5.18 -9.38 -18.55
CA LYS A 191 4.96 -8.48 -17.41
C LYS A 191 4.29 -9.21 -16.25
N ASP A 192 3.23 -9.97 -16.52
CA ASP A 192 2.47 -10.73 -15.52
C ASP A 192 3.33 -11.83 -14.90
N LEU A 193 4.12 -12.52 -15.74
CA LEU A 193 5.14 -13.47 -15.30
C LEU A 193 6.17 -12.84 -14.36
N LYS A 194 6.54 -11.57 -14.58
CA LYS A 194 7.46 -10.84 -13.70
C LYS A 194 6.77 -10.44 -12.38
N LYS A 195 5.49 -10.05 -12.41
CA LYS A 195 4.67 -9.73 -11.22
C LYS A 195 4.56 -10.96 -10.30
N LEU A 196 4.14 -12.10 -10.86
CA LEU A 196 4.08 -13.39 -10.16
C LEU A 196 5.42 -13.82 -9.55
N LYS A 197 6.54 -13.57 -10.25
CA LYS A 197 7.87 -13.88 -9.72
C LYS A 197 8.33 -12.93 -8.61
N LYS A 198 7.86 -11.68 -8.61
CA LYS A 198 8.18 -10.68 -7.58
C LYS A 198 7.45 -11.01 -6.27
N SER A 199 6.17 -11.36 -6.35
CA SER A 199 5.37 -11.71 -5.16
C SER A 199 5.90 -12.94 -4.40
N LYS A 200 6.54 -13.90 -5.09
CA LYS A 200 7.17 -15.07 -4.44
C LYS A 200 8.41 -14.74 -3.58
N ARG A 201 8.91 -13.51 -3.60
CA ARG A 201 10.03 -13.07 -2.74
C ARG A 201 9.43 -12.24 -1.62
N PHE A 202 9.71 -12.63 -0.37
CA PHE A 202 9.35 -11.93 0.87
C PHE A 202 9.00 -10.46 0.63
N GLU A 203 7.73 -10.14 0.85
CA GLU A 203 7.19 -8.83 0.55
C GLU A 203 7.52 -7.83 1.65
N ASP A 204 7.70 -6.57 1.25
CA ASP A 204 7.82 -5.46 2.18
C ASP A 204 6.46 -5.28 2.86
N GLU A 205 6.32 -5.74 4.10
CA GLU A 205 5.11 -5.56 4.94
C GLU A 205 4.65 -4.09 5.05
N PHE A 206 5.53 -3.16 4.70
CA PHE A 206 5.30 -1.72 4.69
C PHE A 206 4.66 -1.16 3.41
N GLU A 207 4.65 -1.88 2.27
CA GLU A 207 3.92 -1.42 1.06
C GLU A 207 2.42 -1.33 1.33
N ASN A 208 1.91 -2.19 2.22
CA ASN A 208 0.49 -2.26 2.57
C ASN A 208 0.04 -1.13 3.53
N LEU A 209 0.94 -0.26 4.01
CA LEU A 209 0.57 0.86 4.90
C LEU A 209 -0.15 2.00 4.18
N ASN A 210 -0.10 2.07 2.85
CA ASN A 210 -0.65 3.20 2.08
C ASN A 210 -2.13 3.04 1.65
N ASP A 211 -2.78 1.92 1.98
CA ASP A 211 -4.14 1.63 1.53
C ASP A 211 -5.23 2.45 2.25
N PHE A 212 -4.89 3.09 3.38
CA PHE A 212 -5.80 3.99 4.12
C PHE A 212 -6.13 5.29 3.37
N SER A 213 -5.39 5.65 2.31
CA SER A 213 -5.68 6.88 1.55
C SER A 213 -7.09 6.89 0.92
N SER A 214 -7.66 5.71 0.65
CA SER A 214 -9.01 5.56 0.10
C SER A 214 -10.12 5.84 1.13
N ILE A 215 -9.89 5.54 2.41
CA ILE A 215 -10.86 5.79 3.50
C ILE A 215 -10.99 7.28 3.79
N ALA A 216 -9.90 8.03 3.68
CA ALA A 216 -9.87 9.46 3.99
C ALA A 216 -10.80 10.26 3.08
N THR A 217 -10.86 9.89 1.79
CA THR A 217 -11.81 10.47 0.84
C THR A 217 -13.26 10.18 1.21
N LEU A 218 -13.59 8.95 1.62
CA LEU A 218 -14.95 8.63 2.07
C LEU A 218 -15.34 9.41 3.33
N HIS A 219 -14.44 9.51 4.31
CA HIS A 219 -14.73 10.22 5.55
C HIS A 219 -15.11 11.68 5.29
N GLN A 220 -14.41 12.33 4.36
CA GLN A 220 -14.69 13.70 3.96
C GLN A 220 -16.05 13.86 3.28
N ASP A 221 -16.46 12.88 2.46
CA ASP A 221 -17.77 12.87 1.80
C ASP A 221 -18.91 12.62 2.80
N VAL A 222 -18.72 11.69 3.74
CA VAL A 222 -19.69 11.43 4.83
C VAL A 222 -19.89 12.69 5.66
N GLU A 223 -18.80 13.33 6.11
CA GLU A 223 -18.88 14.60 6.84
C GLU A 223 -19.59 15.71 6.04
N ALA A 224 -19.33 15.81 4.74
CA ALA A 224 -19.98 16.80 3.88
C ALA A 224 -21.49 16.53 3.81
N SER A 225 -21.89 15.27 3.66
CA SER A 225 -23.30 14.86 3.61
C SER A 225 -24.03 15.14 4.94
N GLU A 226 -23.37 14.92 6.08
CA GLU A 226 -23.93 15.22 7.41
C GLU A 226 -24.10 16.72 7.62
N LYS A 227 -23.12 17.53 7.20
CA LYS A 227 -23.20 19.00 7.20
C LYS A 227 -24.34 19.49 6.31
N GLU A 228 -24.59 18.85 5.17
CA GLU A 228 -25.75 19.18 4.34
C GLU A 228 -27.08 18.81 5.01
N ARG A 229 -27.20 17.60 5.59
CA ARG A 229 -28.41 17.15 6.30
C ARG A 229 -28.77 18.06 7.48
N THR A 230 -27.77 18.44 8.29
CA THR A 230 -27.96 19.38 9.41
C THR A 230 -28.36 20.77 8.91
N SER A 231 -27.81 21.24 7.79
CA SER A 231 -28.21 22.52 7.19
C SER A 231 -29.66 22.54 6.69
N VAL A 232 -30.15 21.43 6.14
CA VAL A 232 -31.54 21.29 5.67
C VAL A 232 -32.50 21.22 6.85
N LEU A 233 -32.16 20.49 7.91
CA LEU A 233 -32.92 20.46 9.17
C LEU A 233 -32.96 21.83 9.84
N GLY A 234 -31.85 22.55 9.88
CA GLY A 234 -31.79 23.93 10.38
C GLY A 234 -32.69 24.87 9.58
N ARG A 235 -32.70 24.77 8.25
CA ARG A 235 -33.61 25.54 7.39
C ARG A 235 -35.08 25.16 7.57
N ARG A 236 -35.39 23.88 7.77
CA ARG A 236 -36.76 23.41 8.04
C ARG A 236 -37.25 23.89 9.41
N ASN A 237 -36.40 23.85 10.43
CA ASN A 237 -36.72 24.33 11.77
C ASN A 237 -36.88 25.87 11.80
N ALA A 238 -36.04 26.61 11.06
CA ALA A 238 -36.20 28.06 10.90
C ALA A 238 -37.54 28.42 10.21
N ARG A 239 -37.94 27.65 9.19
CA ARG A 239 -39.25 27.83 8.52
C ARG A 239 -40.44 27.48 9.43
N ARG A 240 -40.30 26.46 10.29
CA ARG A 240 -41.32 26.12 11.30
C ARG A 240 -41.40 27.17 12.42
N GLY A 241 -40.28 27.76 12.82
CA GLY A 241 -40.27 28.88 13.77
C GLY A 241 -41.00 30.11 13.23
N LEU A 242 -40.81 30.41 11.95
CA LEU A 242 -41.53 31.50 11.26
C LEU A 242 -43.04 31.25 11.13
N SER A 243 -43.49 30.01 10.96
CA SER A 243 -44.94 29.71 10.87
C SER A 243 -45.69 29.76 12.21
N TYR A 244 -44.98 29.74 13.34
CA TYR A 244 -45.58 29.91 14.67
C TYR A 244 -45.56 31.37 15.16
N GLN A 245 -44.95 32.28 14.40
CA GLN A 245 -44.91 33.72 14.70
C GLN A 245 -45.95 34.54 13.93
N ASP A 246 -46.67 33.94 12.98
CA ASP A 246 -47.66 34.61 12.11
C ASP A 246 -49.11 34.47 12.62
N MET A 247 -49.30 34.18 13.91
CA MET A 247 -50.62 34.04 14.56
C MET A 247 -50.73 34.81 15.88
N SER A 248 -49.94 35.88 16.03
CA SER A 248 -50.06 36.82 17.16
C SER A 248 -50.18 38.23 16.61
N ASP A 249 -51.36 38.56 16.07
CA ASP A 249 -51.80 39.95 15.90
C ASP A 249 -51.92 40.59 17.30
N GLY A 250 -51.19 41.68 17.47
CA GLY A 250 -51.19 42.51 18.67
C GLY A 250 -50.32 43.71 18.39
N ASP A 251 -50.99 44.82 18.07
CA ASP A 251 -50.43 46.15 17.84
C ASP A 251 -49.35 46.50 18.88
N ASP A 252 -48.20 47.02 18.44
CA ASP A 252 -47.58 48.17 19.09
C ASP A 252 -46.35 48.72 18.32
N GLU A 253 -46.33 50.05 18.33
CA GLU A 253 -45.36 51.09 17.99
C GLU A 253 -43.86 50.80 17.76
N ALA A 254 -43.26 51.77 17.07
CA ALA A 254 -41.89 51.88 16.58
C ALA A 254 -40.77 51.41 17.54
N LEU A 255 -39.67 50.92 16.97
CA LEU A 255 -38.31 51.44 17.25
C LEU A 255 -37.27 50.88 16.26
N SER A 256 -36.53 51.80 15.65
CA SER A 256 -35.33 51.52 14.86
C SER A 256 -34.21 50.95 15.74
N SER A 257 -33.54 49.89 15.30
CA SER A 257 -32.15 49.66 15.70
C SER A 257 -31.32 49.02 14.58
N LYS A 258 -30.63 49.87 13.82
CA LYS A 258 -29.36 49.50 13.20
C LYS A 258 -28.36 49.22 14.33
N ARG A 259 -27.84 48.00 14.42
CA ARG A 259 -26.61 47.72 15.16
C ARG A 259 -25.67 46.92 14.27
N ASP A 260 -24.80 47.65 13.58
CA ASP A 260 -23.51 47.17 13.13
C ASP A 260 -22.69 46.77 14.36
N GLY A 261 -22.39 45.48 14.47
CA GLY A 261 -21.54 44.91 15.52
C GLY A 261 -20.25 44.37 14.92
N ASN A 262 -19.40 45.25 14.41
CA ASN A 262 -18.07 44.91 13.92
C ASN A 262 -17.16 44.63 15.14
N LYS A 263 -17.09 43.38 15.59
CA LYS A 263 -16.13 42.95 16.62
C LYS A 263 -14.79 42.66 15.96
N ASN A 264 -13.92 43.66 15.91
CA ASN A 264 -12.49 43.48 15.67
C ASN A 264 -11.86 42.81 16.89
N GLY A 265 -11.79 41.48 16.88
CA GLY A 265 -10.94 40.70 17.79
C GLY A 265 -9.51 40.66 17.28
N LEU A 266 -8.57 41.10 18.12
CA LEU A 266 -7.12 41.24 17.89
C LEU A 266 -6.35 39.91 17.70
N PHE A 267 -6.99 38.82 17.25
CA PHE A 267 -6.34 37.50 17.14
C PHE A 267 -6.77 36.67 15.92
N ASN A 268 -7.16 37.32 14.82
CA ASN A 268 -7.70 36.65 13.63
C ASN A 268 -6.66 36.46 12.51
N GLY A 269 -5.46 35.98 12.86
CA GLY A 269 -4.35 35.85 11.91
C GLY A 269 -3.58 34.53 11.92
N LEU A 270 -3.83 33.62 12.88
CA LEU A 270 -2.95 32.46 13.08
C LEU A 270 -3.62 31.10 12.85
N ILE A 271 -4.94 31.01 12.82
CA ILE A 271 -5.67 29.79 12.43
C ILE A 271 -6.81 30.21 11.49
N SER A 272 -6.58 30.11 10.18
CA SER A 272 -7.62 30.38 9.19
C SER A 272 -8.46 29.11 8.96
N ASP A 273 -9.73 29.17 9.37
CA ASP A 273 -10.77 28.20 9.00
C ASP A 273 -11.03 28.30 7.47
N PRO A 274 -10.79 27.23 6.66
CA PRO A 274 -10.92 27.28 5.21
C PRO A 274 -12.36 27.50 4.71
N SER A 275 -13.36 27.45 5.61
CA SER A 275 -14.77 27.67 5.29
C SER A 275 -15.17 29.16 5.14
N GLN A 276 -14.37 30.09 5.66
CA GLN A 276 -14.69 31.53 5.72
C GLN A 276 -14.10 32.37 4.58
N ILE A 277 -13.45 31.75 3.58
CA ILE A 277 -12.94 32.47 2.41
C ILE A 277 -14.15 32.94 1.59
N LYS A 278 -14.57 34.20 1.82
CA LYS A 278 -15.53 34.91 0.97
C LYS A 278 -14.99 34.85 -0.46
N LYS A 279 -15.60 33.99 -1.28
CA LYS A 279 -15.32 33.86 -2.72
C LYS A 279 -15.53 35.22 -3.38
N ARG A 280 -14.47 36.02 -3.49
CA ARG A 280 -14.47 37.25 -4.30
C ARG A 280 -14.80 36.80 -5.71
N LYS A 281 -15.87 37.35 -6.29
CA LYS A 281 -16.32 36.96 -7.62
C LYS A 281 -15.25 37.38 -8.63
N ASN A 282 -14.50 36.42 -9.15
CA ASN A 282 -13.53 36.66 -10.22
C ASN A 282 -14.23 37.25 -11.45
N LYS A 283 -13.50 38.07 -12.23
CA LYS A 283 -13.99 38.72 -13.47
C LYS A 283 -14.74 37.75 -14.39
N PHE A 284 -14.30 36.49 -14.44
CA PHE A 284 -14.93 35.41 -15.22
C PHE A 284 -16.36 35.04 -14.77
N ASN A 285 -16.67 35.15 -13.47
CA ASN A 285 -18.01 34.88 -12.96
C ASN A 285 -18.97 36.05 -13.24
N MET A 286 -18.45 37.27 -13.36
CA MET A 286 -19.22 38.44 -13.75
C MET A 286 -19.57 38.41 -15.25
N THR A 287 -18.64 37.98 -16.11
CA THR A 287 -18.89 37.87 -17.55
C THR A 287 -19.93 36.81 -17.89
N LYS A 288 -19.91 35.63 -17.23
CA LYS A 288 -20.96 34.60 -17.40
C LYS A 288 -22.36 35.08 -17.03
N LYS A 289 -22.49 35.92 -15.99
CA LYS A 289 -23.78 36.49 -15.59
C LYS A 289 -24.31 37.49 -16.62
N ASN A 290 -23.42 38.30 -17.20
CA ASN A 290 -23.78 39.26 -18.23
C ASN A 290 -24.18 38.55 -19.54
N LEU A 291 -23.49 37.46 -19.91
CA LEU A 291 -23.86 36.63 -21.06
C LEU A 291 -25.26 35.98 -20.90
N LYS A 292 -25.56 35.49 -19.69
CA LYS A 292 -26.90 34.95 -19.36
C LYS A 292 -28.01 36.00 -19.39
N ARG A 293 -27.69 37.28 -19.16
CA ARG A 293 -28.65 38.38 -19.27
C ARG A 293 -28.91 38.79 -20.72
N GLN A 294 -27.90 38.70 -21.60
CA GLN A 294 -28.06 39.00 -23.02
C GLN A 294 -28.87 37.93 -23.77
N LYS A 295 -28.79 36.66 -23.35
CA LYS A 295 -29.62 35.57 -23.91
C LYS A 295 -31.09 35.57 -23.45
N ARG A 296 -31.49 36.52 -22.62
CA ARG A 296 -32.86 36.65 -22.07
C ARG A 296 -33.59 37.90 -22.58
N LYS A 297 -33.07 38.54 -23.61
CA LYS A 297 -33.73 39.60 -24.37
C LYS A 297 -33.93 39.14 -25.80
#